data_AF-A0A627Z1S7-F1
#
_entry.id   AF-A0A627Z1S7-F1
#
_cell.length_a   1.000
_cell.length_b   1.000
_cell.length_c   1.000
_cell.angle_alpha   90.00
_cell.angle_beta   90.00
_cell.angle_gamma   90.00
#
_symmetry.space_group_name_H-M   'P 1'
#
loop_
_entity.id
_entity.type
_entity.pdbx_description
1 polymer ?
#
loop_
_entity_poly.entity_id
_entity_poly.type
_entity_poly.pdbx_seq_one_letter_code
_entity_poly.pdbx_strand_id
1 'polypeptide(L)'
;DTGFTVHCNYYNKDAAEKQLYGHCLKRKYITKVKKWIGIHVTPKTYNVNYGVMLDFEWEYSSEIESVIEPGRLQNTLVKIGGVMTQAKRPGRNEPCFCGSGKKYKKCCLR
;
A
#
# COMPACT_ATOMS: atom_id res chain seq x y z
N ASP A 1 16.44 -7.60 -2.18
CA ASP A 1 16.84 -7.86 -0.77
C ASP A 1 16.02 -6.99 0.20
N THR A 2 15.73 -5.73 -0.14
CA THR A 2 14.89 -4.82 0.66
C THR A 2 13.66 -4.35 -0.12
N GLY A 3 12.49 -4.29 0.54
CA GLY A 3 11.28 -3.70 -0.01
C GLY A 3 11.02 -2.28 0.49
N PHE A 4 10.16 -1.54 -0.24
CA PHE A 4 9.88 -0.14 0.07
C PHE A 4 8.39 0.22 -0.13
N THR A 5 7.83 1.00 0.79
CA THR A 5 6.47 1.55 0.70
C THR A 5 6.49 3.04 1.04
N VAL A 6 5.77 3.84 0.25
CA VAL A 6 5.50 5.25 0.57
C VAL A 6 4.00 5.43 0.77
N HIS A 7 3.61 6.01 1.88
CA HIS A 7 2.25 6.54 2.08
C HIS A 7 2.29 8.07 1.99
N CYS A 8 1.28 8.65 1.33
CA CYS A 8 1.08 10.09 1.27
C CYS A 8 -0.42 10.35 1.51
N ASN A 9 -0.76 10.80 2.73
CA ASN A 9 -2.16 10.99 3.14
C ASN A 9 -2.28 12.06 4.25
N TYR A 10 -3.51 12.52 4.52
CA TYR A 10 -3.83 13.55 5.51
C TYR A 10 -4.30 12.99 6.87
N TYR A 11 -4.05 11.70 7.14
CA TYR A 11 -4.46 11.09 8.40
C TYR A 11 -3.62 11.63 9.57
N ASN A 12 -4.16 11.55 10.79
CA ASN A 12 -3.36 11.82 11.99
C ASN A 12 -2.23 10.79 12.10
N LYS A 13 -1.18 11.14 12.85
CA LYS A 13 0.05 10.34 12.96
C LYS A 13 -0.25 8.88 13.32
N ASP A 14 -1.03 8.62 14.36
CA ASP A 14 -1.27 7.26 14.86
C ASP A 14 -1.98 6.37 13.84
N ALA A 15 -3.04 6.90 13.20
CA ALA A 15 -3.78 6.17 12.19
C ALA A 15 -2.93 5.91 10.93
N ALA A 16 -2.13 6.89 10.54
CA ALA A 16 -1.31 6.85 9.34
C ALA A 16 -0.09 5.93 9.52
N GLU A 17 0.51 5.91 10.71
CA GLU A 17 1.60 5.03 11.09
C GLU A 17 1.13 3.57 11.19
N LYS A 18 -0.02 3.32 11.83
CA LYS A 18 -0.62 1.98 11.90
C LYS A 18 -0.93 1.40 10.51
N GLN A 19 -1.44 2.22 9.60
CA GLN A 19 -1.69 1.80 8.22
C GLN A 19 -0.39 1.52 7.45
N LEU A 20 0.62 2.39 7.56
CA LEU A 20 1.92 2.20 6.92
C LEU A 20 2.58 0.91 7.40
N TYR A 21 2.62 0.69 8.72
CA TYR A 21 3.16 -0.52 9.33
C TYR A 21 2.44 -1.78 8.81
N GLY A 22 1.11 -1.79 8.84
CA GLY A 22 0.32 -2.93 8.36
C GLY A 22 0.55 -3.21 6.88
N HIS A 23 0.73 -2.18 6.05
CA HIS A 23 1.07 -2.35 4.63
C HIS A 23 2.48 -2.92 4.46
N CYS A 24 3.48 -2.36 5.14
CA CYS A 24 4.86 -2.84 5.09
C CYS A 24 4.96 -4.30 5.53
N LEU A 25 4.29 -4.67 6.64
CA LEU A 25 4.27 -6.03 7.16
C LEU A 25 3.68 -7.01 6.14
N LYS A 26 2.51 -6.69 5.59
CA LYS A 26 1.85 -7.53 4.57
C LYS A 26 2.72 -7.71 3.33
N ARG A 27 3.30 -6.63 2.80
CA ARG A 27 4.12 -6.69 1.59
C ARG A 27 5.43 -7.44 1.82
N LYS A 28 6.09 -7.22 2.96
CA LYS A 28 7.26 -7.99 3.37
C LYS A 28 6.94 -9.49 3.46
N TYR A 29 5.84 -9.82 4.13
CA TYR A 29 5.39 -11.21 4.30
C TYR A 29 5.12 -11.90 2.95
N ILE A 30 4.38 -11.26 2.05
CA ILE A 30 4.05 -11.82 0.71
C ILE A 30 5.30 -12.02 -0.15
N THR A 31 6.23 -11.07 -0.10
CA THR A 31 7.43 -11.07 -0.95
C THR A 31 8.60 -11.83 -0.36
N LYS A 32 8.51 -12.24 0.92
CA LYS A 32 9.53 -13.00 1.66
C LYS A 32 10.91 -12.33 1.69
N VAL A 33 10.96 -11.00 1.65
CA VAL A 33 12.21 -10.23 1.75
C VAL A 33 12.62 -10.00 3.21
N LYS A 34 13.92 -9.90 3.49
CA LYS A 34 14.45 -9.73 4.86
C LYS A 34 14.18 -8.36 5.46
N LYS A 35 14.16 -7.32 4.62
CA LYS A 35 14.04 -5.92 5.06
C LYS A 35 12.90 -5.22 4.35
N TRP A 36 12.21 -4.35 5.08
CA TRP A 36 11.22 -3.46 4.50
C TRP A 36 11.29 -2.07 5.12
N ILE A 37 11.32 -1.04 4.28
CA ILE A 37 11.33 0.36 4.72
C ILE A 37 10.01 1.00 4.28
N GLY A 38 9.33 1.64 5.22
CA GLY A 38 8.13 2.43 4.99
C GLY A 38 8.41 3.89 5.33
N ILE A 39 7.95 4.83 4.50
CA ILE A 39 7.94 6.25 4.86
C ILE A 39 6.54 6.84 4.66
N HIS A 40 6.20 7.80 5.52
CA HIS A 40 5.05 8.67 5.28
C HIS A 40 5.49 10.08 4.93
N VAL A 41 4.85 10.64 3.91
CA VAL A 41 5.03 12.02 3.48
C VAL A 41 3.72 12.77 3.69
N THR A 42 3.78 13.91 4.36
CA THR A 42 2.60 14.78 4.52
C THR A 42 2.36 15.56 3.24
N PRO A 43 1.17 15.48 2.61
CA PRO A 43 0.92 16.17 1.35
C PRO A 43 0.98 17.71 1.46
N LYS A 44 0.67 18.26 2.65
CA LYS A 44 0.61 19.71 2.87
C LYS A 44 1.99 20.36 3.00
N THR A 45 2.93 19.69 3.66
CA THR A 45 4.25 20.25 4.00
C THR A 45 5.40 19.57 3.25
N TYR A 46 5.12 18.45 2.59
CA TYR A 46 6.11 17.55 1.98
C TYR A 46 7.11 16.95 2.97
N ASN A 47 6.86 17.09 4.28
CA ASN A 47 7.72 16.53 5.31
C ASN A 47 7.56 15.02 5.40
N VAL A 48 8.70 14.35 5.62
CA VAL A 48 8.74 12.96 6.07
C VAL A 48 8.56 12.96 7.58
N ASN A 49 7.36 12.64 8.05
CA ASN A 49 7.05 12.78 9.49
C ASN A 49 7.48 11.56 10.31
N TYR A 50 7.46 10.37 9.71
CA TYR A 50 7.82 9.12 10.36
C TYR A 50 8.10 8.03 9.33
N GLY A 51 8.83 7.01 9.77
CA GLY A 51 9.18 5.85 8.98
C GLY A 51 9.08 4.57 9.79
N VAL A 52 8.92 3.46 9.08
CA VAL A 52 8.87 2.10 9.62
C VAL A 52 10.06 1.34 9.04
N MET A 53 10.75 0.58 9.88
CA MET A 53 11.79 -0.36 9.44
C MET A 53 11.46 -1.74 9.99
N LEU A 54 11.30 -2.71 9.10
CA LEU A 54 11.04 -4.11 9.44
C LEU A 54 12.25 -4.95 9.05
N ASP A 55 13.09 -5.29 10.01
CA ASP A 55 14.30 -6.10 9.82
C ASP A 55 14.21 -7.35 10.72
N PHE A 56 13.80 -8.46 10.11
CA PHE A 56 13.59 -9.74 10.78
C PHE A 56 13.49 -10.84 9.73
N GLU A 57 13.89 -12.06 10.09
CA GLU A 57 13.80 -13.23 9.22
C GLU A 57 12.33 -13.61 8.97
N TRP A 58 12.04 -14.09 7.78
CA TRP A 58 10.67 -14.46 7.42
C TRP A 58 10.27 -15.77 8.10
N GLU A 59 9.12 -15.77 8.74
CA GLU A 59 8.50 -16.96 9.33
C GLU A 59 7.02 -17.01 8.95
N TYR A 60 6.50 -18.22 8.76
CA TYR A 60 5.09 -18.44 8.49
C TYR A 60 4.25 -18.06 9.73
N SER A 61 3.14 -17.35 9.51
CA SER A 61 2.17 -17.01 10.55
C SER A 61 0.75 -17.19 10.00
N SER A 62 -0.02 -18.05 10.64
CA SER A 62 -1.43 -18.29 10.28
C SER A 62 -2.29 -17.05 10.51
N GLU A 63 -1.95 -16.22 11.50
CA GLU A 63 -2.61 -14.94 11.76
C GLU A 63 -2.42 -14.00 10.58
N ILE A 64 -1.20 -13.87 10.06
CA ILE A 64 -0.91 -13.00 8.93
C ILE A 64 -1.55 -13.55 7.64
N GLU A 65 -1.49 -14.86 7.38
CA GLU A 65 -2.18 -15.50 6.25
C GLU A 65 -3.68 -15.22 6.25
N SER A 66 -4.34 -15.38 7.40
CA SER A 66 -5.79 -15.16 7.51
C SER A 66 -6.23 -13.72 7.18
N VAL A 67 -5.30 -12.76 7.27
CA VAL A 67 -5.54 -11.33 6.99
C VAL A 67 -5.13 -10.95 5.57
N ILE A 68 -4.33 -11.78 4.89
CA ILE A 68 -3.92 -11.60 3.51
C ILE A 68 -4.93 -12.32 2.61
N GLU A 69 -6.10 -11.69 2.45
CA GLU A 69 -7.06 -12.08 1.42
C GLU A 69 -6.42 -11.92 0.01
N PRO A 70 -6.29 -13.00 -0.78
CA PRO A 70 -5.70 -12.94 -2.13
C PRO A 70 -6.40 -11.96 -3.08
N GLY A 71 -7.65 -11.59 -2.79
CA GLY A 71 -8.52 -10.85 -3.70
C GLY A 71 -8.38 -9.32 -3.73
N ARG A 72 -7.61 -8.69 -2.83
CA ARG A 72 -7.63 -7.21 -2.69
C ARG A 72 -6.31 -6.48 -2.86
N LEU A 73 -5.20 -7.19 -3.02
CA LEU A 73 -3.98 -6.57 -3.53
C LEU A 73 -4.13 -6.43 -5.04
N GLN A 74 -4.92 -5.42 -5.46
CA GLN A 74 -4.78 -4.85 -6.78
C GLN A 74 -3.37 -4.28 -6.86
N ASN A 75 -2.40 -5.12 -7.24
CA ASN A 75 -1.24 -4.60 -7.93
C ASN A 75 -1.81 -3.68 -9.00
N THR A 76 -1.38 -2.43 -9.02
CA THR A 76 -1.71 -1.43 -10.04
C THR A 76 -1.14 -1.83 -11.41
N LEU A 77 -0.92 -3.12 -11.65
CA LEU A 77 -0.41 -3.68 -12.89
C LEU A 77 -1.53 -4.55 -13.46
N VAL A 78 -2.14 -4.07 -14.54
CA VAL A 78 -3.10 -4.85 -15.32
C VAL A 78 -2.32 -5.49 -16.46
N LYS A 79 -2.52 -6.79 -16.66
CA LYS A 79 -1.92 -7.53 -17.77
C LYS A 79 -2.73 -7.24 -19.04
N ILE A 80 -2.19 -6.43 -19.94
CA ILE A 80 -2.77 -6.15 -21.26
C ILE A 80 -1.83 -6.74 -22.31
N GLY A 81 -2.29 -7.72 -23.08
CA GLY A 81 -1.51 -8.30 -24.18
C GLY A 81 -0.19 -8.95 -23.76
N GLY A 82 -0.09 -9.47 -22.53
CA GLY A 82 1.14 -10.10 -22.02
C GLY A 82 2.15 -9.15 -21.36
N VAL A 83 1.92 -7.84 -21.41
CA VAL A 83 2.78 -6.83 -20.77
C VAL A 83 2.15 -6.34 -19.47
N MET A 84 2.96 -6.28 -18.40
CA MET A 84 2.55 -5.66 -17.14
C MET A 84 2.57 -4.13 -17.30
N THR A 85 1.41 -3.48 -17.30
CA THR A 85 1.31 -2.03 -17.49
C THR A 85 0.60 -1.38 -16.31
N GLN A 86 0.97 -0.14 -15.95
CA GLN A 86 0.25 0.60 -14.91
C GLN A 86 -1.25 0.66 -15.25
N ALA A 87 -2.09 0.27 -14.30
CA ALA A 87 -3.52 0.34 -14.39
C ALA A 87 -3.89 1.79 -14.75
N LYS A 88 -4.61 1.96 -15.86
CA LYS A 88 -5.10 3.28 -16.27
C LYS A 88 -5.81 3.92 -15.08
N ARG A 89 -5.51 5.20 -14.81
CA ARG A 89 -6.24 5.96 -13.79
C ARG A 89 -7.74 5.82 -14.08
N PRO A 90 -8.56 5.41 -13.11
CA PRO A 90 -9.99 5.24 -13.33
C PRO A 90 -10.59 6.56 -13.83
N GLY A 91 -11.62 6.45 -14.66
CA GLY A 91 -12.41 7.60 -15.07
C GLY A 91 -12.97 8.33 -13.86
N ARG A 92 -13.20 9.65 -13.97
CA ARG A 92 -13.67 10.51 -12.86
C ARG A 92 -14.90 9.95 -12.13
N ASN A 93 -15.78 9.25 -12.83
CA ASN A 93 -16.99 8.64 -12.26
C ASN A 93 -16.87 7.15 -11.92
N GLU A 94 -15.76 6.48 -12.25
CA GLU A 94 -15.54 5.05 -12.00
C GLU A 94 -15.21 4.78 -10.52
N PRO A 95 -15.38 3.52 -10.04
CA PRO A 95 -14.95 3.12 -8.71
C PRO A 95 -13.47 3.43 -8.47
N CYS A 96 -13.16 3.96 -7.28
CA CYS A 96 -11.80 4.32 -6.94
C CYS A 96 -10.92 3.08 -6.73
N PHE A 97 -9.72 3.09 -7.31
CA PHE A 97 -8.74 1.99 -7.21
C PHE A 97 -8.27 1.71 -5.78
N CYS A 98 -8.52 2.61 -4.82
CA CYS A 98 -8.20 2.41 -3.40
C CYS A 98 -9.15 1.42 -2.68
N GLY A 99 -10.14 0.86 -3.39
CA GLY A 99 -11.07 -0.13 -2.83
C GLY A 99 -12.16 0.45 -1.93
N SER A 100 -12.33 1.78 -1.89
CA SER A 100 -13.32 2.46 -1.04
C SER A 100 -14.78 2.32 -1.50
N GLY A 101 -15.01 1.79 -2.71
CA GLY A 101 -16.34 1.74 -3.35
C GLY A 101 -16.88 3.09 -3.82
N LYS A 102 -16.19 4.21 -3.54
CA LYS A 102 -16.60 5.56 -3.96
C LYS A 102 -16.17 5.85 -5.40
N LYS A 103 -16.92 6.73 -6.09
CA LYS A 103 -16.49 7.29 -7.38
C LYS A 103 -15.14 8.00 -7.24
N TYR A 104 -14.25 7.87 -8.20
CA TYR A 104 -12.88 8.39 -8.14
C TYR A 104 -12.84 9.90 -7.82
N LYS A 105 -13.73 10.70 -8.43
CA LYS A 105 -13.92 12.15 -8.14
C LYS A 105 -14.32 12.50 -6.72
N LYS A 106 -14.88 11.54 -5.97
CA LYS A 106 -15.32 11.71 -4.58
C LYS A 106 -14.36 11.01 -3.61
N CYS A 107 -13.21 10.53 -4.10
CA CYS A 107 -12.23 9.79 -3.32
C CYS A 107 -10.82 10.31 -3.62
N CYS A 108 -9.98 9.53 -4.32
CA CYS A 108 -8.57 9.84 -4.52
C CYS A 108 -8.26 10.85 -5.64
N LEU A 109 -9.26 11.40 -6.35
CA LEU A 109 -9.09 12.49 -7.32
C LEU A 109 -9.38 13.87 -6.67
N ARG A 110 -9.09 14.02 -5.38
CA ARG A 110 -9.15 15.33 -4.71
C ARG A 110 -7.78 15.97 -4.74
#